data_AF-A0A352VJX0-F1
#
_entry.id   AF-A0A352VJX0-F1
#
_cell.length_a   1.000
_cell.length_b   1.000
_cell.length_c   1.000
_cell.angle_alpha   90.00
_cell.angle_beta   90.00
_cell.angle_gamma   90.00
#
_symmetry.space_group_name_H-M   'P 1'
#
loop_
_entity.id
_entity.type
_entity.pdbx_description
1 polymer ?
#
loop_
_entity_poly.entity_id
_entity_poly.type
_entity_poly.pdbx_seq_one_letter_code
_entity_poly.pdbx_strand_id
1 'polypeptide(L)'
;MSFLDKLKFLFTGAAHDVGASPSAMIPCEEALSVVDDFLEGELPGVSHEQVKAHFDACQRCYPHLHLEEAFRDAIRRAGTGQRAPVGLKLKLMELLAEADA
;
A
#
# COMPACT_ATOMS: atom_id res chain seq x y z
N MET A 1 -19.04 2.48 41.55
CA MET A 1 -18.29 2.42 40.28
C MET A 1 -18.96 1.38 39.40
N SER A 2 -19.42 1.80 38.23
CA SER A 2 -20.36 1.01 37.42
C SER A 2 -19.64 -0.15 36.74
N PHE A 3 -20.32 -1.29 36.60
CA PHE A 3 -19.83 -2.43 35.82
C PHE A 3 -19.45 -2.02 34.39
N LEU A 4 -20.13 -1.00 33.85
CA LEU A 4 -19.86 -0.41 32.55
C LEU A 4 -18.49 0.27 32.46
N ASP A 5 -17.96 0.80 33.58
CA ASP A 5 -16.62 1.42 33.61
C ASP A 5 -15.52 0.37 33.54
N LYS A 6 -15.74 -0.78 34.18
CA LYS A 6 -14.83 -1.94 34.13
C LYS A 6 -14.83 -2.60 32.76
N LEU A 7 -15.99 -2.64 32.10
CA LEU A 7 -16.13 -3.22 30.76
C LEU A 7 -15.39 -2.37 29.70
N LYS A 8 -15.45 -1.04 29.79
CA LYS A 8 -14.64 -0.16 28.92
C LYS A 8 -13.14 -0.44 29.06
N PHE A 9 -12.66 -0.65 30.28
CA PHE A 9 -11.23 -0.93 30.52
C PHE A 9 -10.77 -2.25 29.90
N LEU A 10 -11.64 -3.26 29.86
CA LEU A 10 -11.34 -4.58 29.29
C LEU A 10 -11.34 -4.60 27.75
N PHE A 11 -12.16 -3.75 27.12
CA PHE A 11 -12.19 -3.60 25.66
C PHE A 11 -11.20 -2.56 25.11
N THR A 12 -10.52 -1.82 25.99
CA THR A 12 -9.44 -0.87 25.59
C THR A 12 -8.05 -1.53 25.67
N GLY A 13 -8.00 -2.86 25.50
CA GLY A 13 -6.76 -3.63 25.48
C GLY A 13 -5.97 -3.45 24.18
N ALA A 14 -4.86 -2.70 24.29
CA ALA A 14 -3.64 -2.78 23.49
C ALA A 14 -3.68 -2.43 21.99
N ALA A 15 -3.84 -1.13 21.69
CA ALA A 15 -3.06 -0.43 20.66
C ALA A 15 -3.06 1.05 21.07
N HIS A 16 -1.96 1.63 21.54
CA HIS A 16 -0.81 1.98 20.73
C HIS A 16 0.38 2.15 21.69
N ASP A 17 1.42 1.34 21.54
CA ASP A 17 2.76 1.74 21.96
C ASP A 17 3.08 3.07 21.25
N VAL A 18 2.99 4.17 21.97
CA VAL A 18 3.57 5.46 21.57
C VAL A 18 5.07 5.33 21.78
N GLY A 19 5.70 4.51 20.94
CA GLY A 19 7.12 4.53 20.69
C GLY A 19 7.44 5.72 19.79
N ALA A 20 7.27 6.93 20.32
CA ALA A 20 7.72 8.15 19.69
C ALA A 20 9.26 8.12 19.67
N SER A 21 9.83 7.66 18.55
CA SER A 21 11.21 7.94 18.20
C SER A 21 11.22 9.13 17.23
N PRO A 22 11.95 10.22 17.52
CA PRO A 22 11.98 11.39 16.65
C PRO A 22 12.97 11.11 15.51
N SER A 23 12.48 10.45 14.48
CA SER A 23 13.08 10.46 13.15
C SER A 23 12.01 10.89 12.17
N ALA A 24 12.39 11.55 11.08
CA ALA A 24 11.53 12.12 10.04
C ALA A 24 10.79 11.05 9.20
N MET A 25 10.24 10.03 9.86
CA MET A 25 9.56 8.88 9.30
C MET A 25 8.07 9.01 9.60
N ILE A 26 7.24 8.73 8.60
CA ILE A 26 5.79 8.80 8.73
C ILE A 26 5.25 7.80 9.76
N PRO A 27 4.12 8.07 10.43
CA PRO A 27 3.50 7.15 11.37
C PRO A 27 2.98 5.88 10.68
N CYS A 28 2.88 4.79 11.44
CA CYS A 28 2.43 3.49 10.91
C CYS A 28 1.03 3.54 10.29
N GLU A 29 0.12 4.30 10.90
CA GLU A 29 -1.25 4.46 10.40
C GLU A 29 -1.25 5.11 9.01
N GLU A 30 -0.46 6.18 8.84
CA GLU A 30 -0.32 6.87 7.56
C GLU A 30 0.36 5.97 6.52
N ALA A 31 1.45 5.28 6.88
CA ALA A 31 2.15 4.35 6.00
C ALA A 31 1.24 3.23 5.48
N LEU A 32 0.41 2.65 6.36
CA LEU A 32 -0.56 1.63 5.97
C LEU A 32 -1.72 2.19 5.16
N SER A 33 -2.14 3.43 5.42
CA SER A 33 -3.23 4.07 4.67
C SER A 33 -2.89 4.34 3.20
N VAL A 34 -1.60 4.45 2.88
CA VAL A 34 -1.08 4.74 1.53
C VAL A 34 -0.36 3.54 0.91
N VAL A 35 -0.54 2.33 1.44
CA VAL A 35 0.22 1.14 0.98
C VAL A 35 -0.08 0.80 -0.48
N ASP A 36 -1.34 0.89 -0.91
CA ASP A 36 -1.75 0.62 -2.29
C ASP A 36 -1.25 1.71 -3.24
N ASP A 37 -1.41 2.98 -2.86
CA ASP A 37 -0.91 4.17 -3.55
C ASP A 37 0.62 4.11 -3.75
N PHE A 38 1.36 3.70 -2.71
CA PHE A 38 2.81 3.44 -2.78
C PHE A 38 3.14 2.34 -3.80
N LEU A 39 2.36 1.27 -3.79
CA LEU A 39 2.53 0.10 -4.66
C LEU A 39 2.14 0.35 -6.13
N GLU A 40 1.28 1.33 -6.41
CA GLU A 40 0.95 1.83 -7.75
C GLU A 40 1.91 2.94 -8.23
N GLY A 41 2.73 3.49 -7.32
CA GLY A 41 3.62 4.61 -7.61
C GLY A 41 2.89 5.96 -7.66
N GLU A 42 1.64 6.01 -7.21
CA GLU A 42 0.80 7.21 -7.15
C GLU A 42 0.66 7.63 -5.70
N LEU A 43 1.53 8.51 -5.20
CA LEU A 43 1.48 8.98 -3.81
C LEU A 43 1.07 10.45 -3.71
N PRO A 44 -0.23 10.74 -3.54
CA PRO A 44 -0.67 12.11 -3.32
C PRO A 44 -0.32 12.55 -1.88
N GLY A 45 0.52 13.58 -1.77
CA GLY A 45 0.71 14.30 -0.51
C GLY A 45 1.79 13.76 0.44
N VAL A 46 2.43 12.63 0.12
CA VAL A 46 3.57 12.08 0.87
C VAL A 46 4.70 11.68 -0.08
N SER A 47 5.95 11.82 0.35
CA SER A 47 7.09 11.39 -0.49
C SER A 47 7.21 9.87 -0.48
N HIS A 48 7.45 9.31 -1.67
CA HIS A 48 7.72 7.89 -1.85
C HIS A 48 8.90 7.41 -0.99
N GLU A 49 9.96 8.22 -0.86
CA GLU A 49 11.13 7.91 -0.03
C GLU A 49 10.76 7.80 1.45
N GLN A 50 9.83 8.61 1.94
CA GLN A 50 9.40 8.58 3.35
C GLN A 50 8.60 7.31 3.66
N VAL A 51 7.68 6.93 2.76
CA VAL A 51 6.88 5.70 2.86
C VAL A 51 7.79 4.48 2.76
N LYS A 52 8.72 4.48 1.80
CA LYS A 52 9.71 3.41 1.65
C LYS A 52 10.57 3.25 2.89
N ALA A 53 11.10 4.36 3.43
CA ALA A 53 11.91 4.33 4.65
C ALA A 53 11.14 3.74 5.84
N HIS A 54 9.83 3.98 5.93
CA HIS A 54 8.98 3.36 6.93
C HIS A 54 8.91 1.84 6.77
N PHE A 55 8.56 1.35 5.59
CA PHE A 55 8.43 -0.09 5.35
C PHE A 55 9.77 -0.84 5.45
N ASP A 56 10.89 -0.20 5.09
CA ASP A 56 12.23 -0.77 5.22
C ASP A 56 12.64 -0.96 6.70
N ALA A 57 12.17 -0.10 7.61
CA ALA A 57 12.58 -0.07 9.01
C ALA A 57 11.56 -0.70 9.98
N CYS A 58 10.27 -0.66 9.65
CA CYS A 58 9.19 -1.05 10.54
C CYS A 58 8.81 -2.53 10.40
N GLN A 59 9.33 -3.37 11.30
CA GLN A 59 9.01 -4.81 11.34
C GLN A 59 7.52 -5.13 11.50
N ARG A 60 6.74 -4.21 12.08
CA ARG A 60 5.29 -4.36 12.25
C ARG A 60 4.52 -4.14 10.95
N CYS A 61 4.95 -3.18 10.13
CA CYS A 61 4.25 -2.79 8.90
C CYS A 61 4.75 -3.56 7.68
N TYR A 62 6.00 -4.03 7.67
CA TYR A 62 6.57 -4.82 6.58
C TYR A 62 5.70 -6.02 6.13
N PRO A 63 5.09 -6.83 7.03
CA PRO A 63 4.22 -7.93 6.63
C PRO A 63 2.98 -7.51 5.82
N HIS A 64 2.48 -6.29 6.04
CA HIS A 64 1.33 -5.77 5.30
C HIS A 64 1.73 -5.42 3.87
N LEU A 65 2.84 -4.71 3.68
CA LEU A 65 3.38 -4.43 2.34
C LEU A 65 3.61 -5.74 1.57
N HIS A 66 4.25 -6.72 2.22
CA HIS A 66 4.56 -7.99 1.57
C HIS A 66 3.31 -8.81 1.20
N LEU A 67 2.26 -8.74 2.02
CA LEU A 67 0.98 -9.36 1.71
C LEU A 67 0.39 -8.77 0.42
N GLU A 68 0.36 -7.44 0.31
CA GLU A 68 -0.21 -6.77 -0.87
C GLU A 68 0.60 -7.07 -2.14
N GLU A 69 1.94 -7.08 -2.08
CA GLU A 69 2.80 -7.50 -3.18
C GLU A 69 2.48 -8.94 -3.63
N ALA A 70 2.44 -9.88 -2.68
CA ALA A 70 2.18 -11.28 -2.96
C ALA A 70 0.77 -11.51 -3.53
N PHE A 71 -0.22 -10.74 -3.06
CA PHE A 71 -1.58 -10.79 -3.55
C PHE A 71 -1.69 -10.26 -4.98
N ARG A 72 -1.08 -9.11 -5.29
CA ARG A 72 -1.03 -8.54 -6.65
C ARG A 72 -0.34 -9.49 -7.64
N ASP A 73 0.74 -10.14 -7.21
CA ASP A 73 1.42 -11.16 -8.00
C ASP A 73 0.56 -12.41 -8.23
N ALA A 74 -0.22 -12.84 -7.24
CA ALA A 74 -1.17 -13.93 -7.40
C ALA A 74 -2.25 -13.60 -8.45
N ILE A 75 -2.82 -12.39 -8.40
CA ILE A 75 -3.78 -11.91 -9.40
C ILE A 75 -3.15 -11.90 -10.80
N ARG A 76 -1.93 -11.36 -10.92
CA ARG A 76 -1.21 -11.30 -12.20
C ARG A 76 -1.00 -12.69 -12.80
N ARG A 77 -0.57 -13.66 -11.98
CA ARG A 77 -0.42 -15.07 -12.40
C ARG A 77 -1.73 -15.68 -12.85
N ALA A 78 -2.81 -15.46 -12.11
CA ALA A 78 -4.15 -15.94 -12.48
C ALA A 78 -4.65 -15.33 -13.81
N GLY A 79 -4.29 -14.09 -14.11
CA GLY A 79 -4.68 -13.37 -15.32
C GLY A 79 -3.93 -13.75 -16.61
N THR A 80 -2.84 -14.51 -16.53
CA THR A 80 -1.94 -14.80 -17.69
C THR A 80 -2.58 -15.61 -18.84
N GLY A 81 -3.78 -16.16 -18.65
CA GLY A 81 -4.49 -16.92 -19.68
C GLY A 81 -5.14 -16.08 -20.79
N GLN A 82 -5.25 -14.76 -20.61
CA GLN A 82 -5.91 -13.87 -21.58
C GLN A 82 -4.88 -13.25 -22.53
N ARG A 83 -4.99 -13.55 -23.83
CA ARG A 83 -4.22 -12.84 -24.86
C ARG A 83 -4.94 -11.58 -25.28
N ALA A 84 -4.17 -10.52 -25.52
CA ALA A 84 -4.67 -9.32 -26.17
C ALA A 84 -5.29 -9.67 -27.54
N PRO A 85 -6.39 -9.00 -27.96
CA PRO A 85 -7.02 -9.23 -29.25
C PRO A 85 -6.06 -9.10 -30.44
N VAL A 86 -6.24 -9.96 -31.44
CA VAL A 86 -5.45 -9.94 -32.69
C VAL A 86 -5.77 -8.64 -33.42
N GLY A 87 -4.83 -7.69 -33.39
CA GLY A 87 -4.97 -6.36 -34.00
C GLY A 87 -4.85 -5.18 -33.02
N LEU A 88 -4.98 -5.41 -31.71
CA LEU A 88 -4.86 -4.34 -30.71
C LEU A 88 -3.48 -3.66 -30.78
N LYS A 89 -2.42 -4.44 -30.99
CA LYS A 89 -1.05 -3.91 -31.12
C LYS A 89 -0.91 -2.93 -32.30
N LEU A 90 -1.48 -3.27 -33.46
CA LEU A 90 -1.40 -2.42 -34.65
C LEU A 90 -2.10 -1.09 -34.40
N LYS A 91 -3.32 -1.15 -33.85
CA LYS A 91 -4.09 0.05 -33.48
C LYS A 91 -3.37 0.92 -32.45
N LEU A 92 -2.73 0.30 -31.45
CA LEU A 92 -1.94 1.01 -30.44
C LEU A 92 -0.76 1.75 -31.08
N MET A 93 -0.03 1.10 -31.99
CA MET A 93 1.12 1.71 -32.67
C MET A 93 0.72 2.90 -33.55
N GLU A 94 -0.42 2.82 -34.21
CA GLU A 94 -0.97 3.93 -35.01
C GLU A 94 -1.31 5.14 -34.12
N LEU A 95 -2.01 4.92 -33.01
CA LEU A 95 -2.35 5.99 -32.05
C LEU A 95 -1.12 6.65 -31.43
N LEU A 96 -0.08 5.88 -31.11
CA LEU A 96 1.18 6.43 -30.59
C LEU A 96 1.87 7.32 -31.63
N ALA A 97 1.91 6.88 -32.90
CA ALA A 97 2.52 7.66 -33.97
C ALA A 97 1.76 8.97 -34.24
N GLU A 98 0.44 9.00 -34.07
CA GLU A 98 -0.37 10.21 -34.18
C GLU A 98 -0.14 11.17 -32.99
N ALA A 99 0.03 10.65 -31.78
CA ALA A 99 0.26 11.48 -30.59
C ALA A 99 1.65 12.13 -30.54
N ASP A 100 2.66 11.51 -31.16
CA ASP A 100 4.04 12.01 -31.25
C ASP A 100 4.26 12.98 -32.43
N ALA A 101 3.26 13.19 -33.30
CA ALA A 101 3.32 14.04 -34.50
C ALA A 101 2.87 15.48 -34.23
#